data_AF-A0A8J3HUN3-F1
#
_entry.id   AF-A0A8J3HUN3-F1
#
_cell.length_a   1.000
_cell.length_b   1.000
_cell.length_c   1.000
_cell.angle_alpha   90.00
_cell.angle_beta   90.00
_cell.angle_gamma   90.00
#
_symmetry.space_group_name_H-M   'P 1'
#
loop_
_entity.id
_entity.type
_entity.pdbx_description
1 polymer ?
#
loop_
_entity_poly.entity_id
_entity_poly.type
_entity_poly.pdbx_seq_one_letter_code
_entity_poly.pdbx_strand_id
1 'polypeptide(L)' 'MGIRNYLIEGVSGTGKTSVCTELQRRGYQAIHGDRELRYKGDPKTDTPMATSVSDRHLSPFGM' A
#
# COMPACT_ATOMS: atom_id res chain seq x y z
N MET A 1 -7.74 -12.46 -21.70
CA MET A 1 -6.92 -13.37 -20.87
C MET A 1 -6.80 -12.75 -19.48
N GLY A 2 -7.02 -13.50 -18.41
CA GLY A 2 -7.02 -12.94 -17.05
C GLY A 2 -5.63 -12.49 -16.61
N ILE A 3 -5.51 -11.24 -16.14
CA ILE A 3 -4.30 -10.71 -15.52
C ILE A 3 -4.21 -11.29 -14.10
N ARG A 4 -3.11 -11.97 -13.77
CA ARG A 4 -2.87 -12.48 -12.42
C ARG A 4 -2.16 -11.41 -11.61
N ASN A 5 -2.76 -11.01 -10.51
CA ASN A 5 -2.18 -10.06 -9.57
C ASN A 5 -1.67 -10.81 -8.34
N TYR A 6 -0.52 -10.36 -7.81
CA TYR A 6 0.09 -10.93 -6.62
C TYR A 6 0.16 -9.86 -5.52
N LEU A 7 -0.22 -10.23 -4.31
CA LEU A 7 -0.07 -9.40 -3.12
C LEU A 7 1.13 -9.89 -2.31
N ILE A 8 2.01 -8.96 -1.93
CA ILE A 8 3.21 -9.26 -1.13
C ILE A 8 3.01 -8.70 0.27
N GLU A 9 2.63 -9.57 1.21
CA GLU A 9 2.37 -9.23 2.60
C GLU A 9 3.55 -9.56 3.53
N GLY A 10 3.55 -8.96 4.73
CA GLY A 10 4.53 -9.21 5.77
C GLY A 10 4.53 -8.13 6.85
N VAL A 11 5.12 -8.41 8.01
CA VAL A 11 5.24 -7.42 9.11
C VAL A 11 6.19 -6.26 8.76
N SER A 12 6.22 -5.20 9.57
CA SER A 12 7.15 -4.09 9.34
C SER A 12 8.61 -4.57 9.37
N GLY A 13 9.47 -3.99 8.53
CA GLY A 13 10.89 -4.36 8.46
C GLY A 13 11.23 -5.64 7.68
N THR A 14 10.26 -6.37 7.10
CA THR A 14 10.52 -7.60 6.34
C THR A 14 11.01 -7.41 4.90
N GLY A 15 11.28 -6.16 4.48
CA GLY A 15 11.81 -5.88 3.15
C GLY A 15 10.79 -5.76 2.01
N LYS A 16 9.48 -5.63 2.30
CA LYS A 16 8.43 -5.40 1.25
C LYS A 16 8.79 -4.28 0.28
N THR A 17 9.34 -3.17 0.78
CA THR A 17 9.81 -2.05 -0.04
C THR A 17 10.89 -2.47 -1.01
N SER A 18 11.92 -3.18 -0.53
CA SER A 18 13.04 -3.66 -1.36
C SER A 18 12.55 -4.62 -2.44
N VAL A 19 11.61 -5.51 -2.11
CA VAL A 19 11.01 -6.44 -3.08
C VAL A 19 10.27 -5.67 -4.19
N CYS A 20 9.43 -4.69 -3.82
CA CYS A 20 8.70 -3.87 -4.79
C CYS A 20 9.66 -3.10 -5.73
N THR A 21 10.69 -2.46 -5.18
CA THR A 21 11.70 -1.75 -5.97
C THR A 21 12.44 -2.68 -6.94
N GLU A 22 12.79 -3.88 -6.52
CA GLU A 22 13.48 -4.85 -7.37
C GLU A 22 12.56 -5.40 -8.47
N LEU A 23 11.27 -5.62 -8.18
CA LEU A 23 10.27 -5.99 -9.20
C LEU A 23 10.12 -4.90 -10.25
N GLN A 24 10.05 -3.63 -9.84
CA GLN A 24 10.02 -2.50 -10.77
C GLN A 24 11.28 -2.43 -11.62
N ARG A 25 12.47 -2.61 -11.03
CA ARG A 25 13.75 -2.67 -11.76
C ARG A 25 13.81 -3.77 -12.80
N ARG A 26 13.14 -4.90 -12.55
CA ARG A 26 13.03 -6.03 -13.48
C ARG A 26 11.92 -5.86 -14.54
N GLY A 27 11.19 -4.73 -14.51
CA GLY A 27 10.14 -4.42 -15.49
C GLY A 27 8.76 -4.98 -15.16
N TYR A 28 8.53 -5.47 -13.93
CA TYR A 28 7.19 -5.86 -13.49
C TYR A 28 6.37 -4.65 -13.06
N GLN A 29 5.06 -4.70 -13.33
CA GLN A 29 4.10 -3.71 -12.81
C GLN A 29 3.85 -3.97 -11.30
N ALA A 30 4.72 -3.40 -10.46
CA ALA A 30 4.61 -3.47 -9.01
C ALA A 30 4.34 -2.08 -8.41
N ILE A 31 3.44 -2.03 -7.42
CA ILE A 31 2.99 -0.79 -6.76
C ILE A 31 3.16 -0.90 -5.23
N HIS A 32 3.49 0.21 -4.58
CA HIS A 32 3.56 0.28 -3.12
C HIS A 32 2.16 0.51 -2.54
N GLY A 33 1.51 -0.55 -2.05
CA GLY A 33 0.11 -0.49 -1.57
C GLY A 33 -0.15 0.49 -0.41
N ASP A 34 0.85 0.78 0.42
CA ASP A 34 0.74 1.73 1.54
C ASP A 34 0.91 3.20 1.12
N ARG A 35 1.44 3.48 -0.07
CA ARG A 35 1.69 4.83 -0.59
C ARG A 35 0.77 5.17 -1.76
N GLU A 36 0.71 4.26 -2.72
CA GLU A 36 0.07 4.47 -4.02
C GLU A 36 -1.43 4.17 -3.96
N LEU A 37 -1.87 3.23 -3.10
CA LEU A 37 -3.29 2.93 -2.89
C LEU A 37 -3.90 3.71 -1.73
N ARG A 38 -3.13 4.59 -1.07
CA ARG A 38 -3.59 5.34 0.10
C ARG A 38 -4.51 6.50 -0.27
N TYR A 39 -4.60 6.85 -1.56
CA TYR A 39 -5.54 7.87 -2.01
C TYR A 39 -6.98 7.36 -1.90
N LYS A 40 -7.71 7.89 -0.91
CA LYS A 40 -9.15 7.77 -0.77
C LYS A 40 -9.83 9.07 -1.24
N GLY A 41 -9.59 9.48 -2.48
CA GLY A 41 -10.42 10.49 -3.15
C GLY A 41 -11.43 9.80 -4.05
N ASP A 42 -12.57 10.44 -4.32
CA ASP A 42 -13.47 9.97 -5.37
C ASP A 42 -12.74 10.09 -6.73
N PRO A 43 -12.48 8.97 -7.44
CA PRO A 43 -11.70 8.98 -8.68
C PRO A 43 -12.34 9.78 -9.82
N LYS A 44 -13.61 10.21 -9.69
CA LYS A 44 -14.29 11.04 -10.68
C LYS A 44 -14.18 12.54 -10.41
N THR A 45 -14.00 12.92 -9.15
CA THR A 45 -14.09 14.32 -8.72
C THR A 45 -12.78 14.85 -8.14
N ASP A 46 -11.82 13.96 -7.87
CA ASP A 46 -10.53 14.26 -7.25
C ASP A 46 -10.66 15.05 -5.92
N THR A 47 -11.85 14.99 -5.33
CA THR A 47 -12.13 15.62 -4.05
C THR A 47 -11.65 14.71 -2.93
N PRO A 48 -10.87 15.23 -1.96
CA PRO A 48 -10.44 14.44 -0.83
C PRO A 48 -11.66 14.04 0.00
N MET A 49 -11.98 12.75 0.03
CA MET A 49 -13.04 12.25 0.89
C MET A 49 -12.57 12.39 2.33
N ALA A 50 -13.41 12.96 3.20
CA ALA A 50 -13.08 13.24 4.60
C ALA A 50 -12.33 12.04 5.21
N THR A 51 -11.11 12.31 5.69
CA THR A 51 -10.16 11.33 6.19
C THR A 51 -10.80 10.48 7.26
N SER A 52 -11.26 9.28 6.91
CA SER A 52 -11.50 8.23 7.90
C SER A 52 -10.12 7.86 8.44
N VAL A 53 -9.78 8.43 9.60
CA VAL A 53 -8.60 8.09 10.39
C VAL A 53 -8.57 6.57 10.48
N SER A 54 -7.63 5.95 9.77
CA SER A 54 -7.53 4.49 9.80
C SER A 54 -6.86 4.14 11.12
N ASP A 55 -7.64 3.60 12.05
CA ASP A 55 -7.16 2.98 13.30
C ASP A 55 -6.10 1.92 13.00
N ARG A 56 -4.82 2.32 12.95
CA ARG A 56 -3.68 1.40 12.97
C ARG A 56 -2.48 2.06 13.63
N HIS A 57 -2.53 2.12 14.97
CA HIS A 57 -1.52 1.52 15.87
C HIS A 57 -1.96 1.79 17.32
N LEU A 58 -2.88 0.98 17.85
CA LEU A 58 -2.94 0.81 19.30
C LEU A 58 -1.77 -0.11 19.66
N SER A 59 -0.68 0.48 20.13
CA SER A 59 0.37 -0.28 20.81
C SER A 59 -0.25 -0.91 22.08
N PRO A 60 -0.02 -2.20 22.37
CA PRO A 60 -0.45 -2.77 23.65
C PRO A 60 0.43 -2.33 24.84
N PHE A 61 1.46 -1.51 24.58
CA PHE A 61 2.35 -0.96 25.60
C PHE A 61 2.29 0.57 25.55
N GLY A 62 1.30 1.14 26.23
CA GLY A 62 1.36 2.53 26.71
C GLY A 62 1.83 2.49 28.17
N MET A 63 3.02 3.04 28.43
CA MET A 63 3.31 3.69 29.71
C MET A 63 2.87 5.14 29.63
#